data_AF-A0AAE2EIU5-F1
#
_entry.id   AF-A0AAE2EIU5-F1
#
_cell.length_a   1.000
_cell.length_b   1.000
_cell.length_c   1.000
_cell.angle_alpha   90.00
_cell.angle_beta   90.00
_cell.angle_gamma   90.00
#
_symmetry.space_group_name_H-M   'P 1'
#
loop_
_entity.id
_entity.type
_entity.pdbx_description
1 polymer ?
#
loop_
_entity_poly.entity_id
_entity_poly.type
_entity_poly.pdbx_seq_one_letter_code
_entity_poly.pdbx_strand_id
1 'polypeptide(L)'
;MLKIYKNVKVYVLLKIDQLPKSSFYEWKYKLENPIDKDKELKKMIIDIFYKSFERYGYRRLKMALKSKGYIVNHKKILRLAKELII
;
A
#
# COMPACT_ATOMS: atom_id res chain seq x y z
N MET A 1 -0.06 -18.29 13.91
CA MET A 1 1.06 -17.58 14.58
C MET A 1 2.33 -18.39 14.32
N LEU A 2 3.22 -17.94 13.43
CA LEU A 2 4.43 -18.68 13.07
C LEU A 2 5.33 -18.82 14.32
N LYS A 3 5.54 -20.05 14.80
CA LYS A 3 6.46 -20.34 15.91
C LYS A 3 7.87 -19.93 15.47
N ILE A 4 8.45 -18.97 16.18
CA ILE A 4 9.81 -18.47 15.91
C ILE A 4 10.80 -19.52 16.39
N TYR A 5 11.34 -20.33 15.47
CA TYR A 5 12.45 -21.24 15.74
C TYR A 5 13.75 -20.43 15.88
N LYS A 6 13.98 -19.91 17.09
CA LYS A 6 15.01 -18.92 17.41
C LYS A 6 16.46 -19.35 17.17
N ASN A 7 16.73 -20.63 16.84
CA ASN A 7 18.08 -21.20 16.75
C ASN A 7 18.39 -21.95 15.44
N VAL A 8 17.51 -21.93 14.44
CA VAL A 8 17.76 -22.64 13.17
C VAL A 8 18.30 -21.67 12.12
N LYS A 9 19.43 -22.00 11.49
CA LYS A 9 19.99 -21.21 10.39
C LYS A 9 18.99 -21.20 9.21
N VAL A 10 18.66 -20.01 8.70
CA VAL A 10 17.72 -19.80 7.58
C VAL A 10 18.02 -20.70 6.37
N TYR A 11 19.30 -20.95 6.07
CA TYR A 11 19.72 -21.85 5.00
C TYR A 11 19.16 -23.28 5.13
N VAL A 12 19.04 -23.80 6.35
CA VAL A 12 18.51 -25.16 6.60
C VAL A 12 17.02 -25.21 6.27
N LEU A 13 16.27 -24.19 6.69
CA LEU A 13 14.84 -24.09 6.40
C LEU A 13 14.58 -24.01 4.89
N LEU A 14 15.33 -23.13 4.20
CA LEU A 14 15.20 -22.98 2.75
C LEU A 14 15.53 -24.27 1.97
N LYS A 15 16.48 -25.07 2.48
CA LYS A 15 16.82 -26.37 1.87
C LYS A 15 15.70 -27.40 2.05
N ILE A 16 15.05 -27.42 3.22
CA ILE A 16 13.89 -28.30 3.49
C ILE A 16 12.71 -27.92 2.60
N ASP A 17 12.45 -26.62 2.48
CA ASP A 17 11.32 -26.07 1.71
C ASP A 17 11.62 -25.98 0.19
N GLN A 18 12.82 -26.38 -0.25
CA GLN A 18 13.28 -26.31 -1.64
C GLN A 18 13.19 -24.88 -2.24
N LEU A 19 13.39 -23.85 -1.42
CA LEU A 19 13.31 -22.45 -1.83
C LEU A 19 14.69 -21.86 -2.15
N PRO A 20 14.83 -21.10 -3.26
CA PRO A 20 16.06 -20.38 -3.54
C PRO A 20 16.38 -19.33 -2.47
N LYS A 21 17.65 -19.26 -2.08
CA LYS A 21 18.14 -18.26 -1.11
C LYS A 21 17.90 -16.82 -1.60
N SER A 22 18.12 -16.56 -2.89
CA SER A 22 17.88 -15.26 -3.52
C SER A 22 16.43 -14.81 -3.36
N SER A 23 15.48 -15.68 -3.70
CA SER A 23 14.05 -15.41 -3.57
C SER A 23 13.66 -15.07 -2.13
N PHE A 24 14.17 -15.82 -1.15
CA PHE A 24 13.89 -15.53 0.26
C PHE A 24 14.33 -14.13 0.67
N TYR A 25 15.57 -13.75 0.38
CA TYR A 25 16.10 -12.43 0.77
C TYR A 25 15.44 -11.29 -0.01
N GLU A 26 15.05 -11.52 -1.28
CA GLU A 26 14.28 -10.56 -2.07
C GLU A 26 12.90 -10.30 -1.43
N TRP A 27 12.17 -11.36 -1.08
CA TRP A 27 10.88 -11.24 -0.42
C TRP A 27 11.00 -10.63 0.98
N LYS A 28 12.04 -11.02 1.75
CA LYS A 28 12.35 -10.40 3.04
C LYS A 28 12.55 -8.89 2.87
N TYR A 29 13.36 -8.47 1.90
CA TYR A 29 13.59 -7.05 1.63
C TYR A 29 12.29 -6.32 1.23
N LYS A 30 11.45 -6.92 0.38
CA LYS A 30 10.15 -6.34 -0.01
C LYS A 30 9.16 -6.20 1.16
N LEU A 31 9.18 -7.15 2.09
CA LEU A 31 8.33 -7.12 3.28
C LEU A 31 8.83 -6.10 4.32
N GLU A 32 10.14 -5.99 4.49
CA GLU A 32 10.77 -4.98 5.35
C GLU A 32 10.66 -3.56 4.78
N ASN A 33 10.60 -3.43 3.45
CA ASN A 33 10.52 -2.16 2.73
C ASN A 33 9.25 -2.09 1.85
N PRO A 34 8.06 -2.01 2.45
CA PRO A 34 6.82 -1.94 1.70
C PRO A 34 6.76 -0.61 0.90
N ILE A 35 6.74 -0.71 -0.42
CA ILE A 35 6.57 0.44 -1.31
C ILE A 35 5.07 0.75 -1.43
N ASP A 36 4.63 1.84 -0.81
CA ASP A 36 3.27 2.36 -1.02
C ASP A 36 3.19 3.06 -2.39
N LYS A 37 2.78 2.30 -3.41
CA LYS A 37 2.56 2.79 -4.77
C LYS A 37 1.49 3.88 -4.87
N ASP A 38 0.63 3.98 -3.85
CA ASP A 38 -0.46 4.94 -3.81
C ASP A 38 -0.12 6.18 -2.99
N LYS A 39 1.10 6.28 -2.42
CA LYS A 39 1.50 7.37 -1.52
C LYS A 39 1.21 8.78 -2.05
N GLU A 40 1.53 9.06 -3.31
CA GLU A 40 1.27 10.37 -3.91
C GLU A 40 -0.23 10.64 -4.07
N LEU A 41 -0.97 9.63 -4.54
CA LEU A 41 -2.42 9.73 -4.71
C LEU A 41 -3.13 9.91 -3.35
N LYS A 42 -2.67 9.19 -2.31
CA LYS A 42 -3.14 9.35 -0.94
C LYS A 42 -2.93 10.78 -0.44
N LYS A 43 -1.74 11.35 -0.65
CA LYS A 43 -1.42 12.74 -0.30
C LYS A 43 -2.35 13.74 -1.01
N MET A 44 -2.63 13.54 -2.29
CA MET A 44 -3.54 14.41 -3.06
C MET A 44 -4.98 14.30 -2.58
N ILE A 45 -5.45 13.09 -2.28
CA ILE A 45 -6.79 12.86 -1.72
C ILE A 45 -6.96 13.62 -0.40
N ILE A 46 -5.97 13.50 0.50
CA ILE A 46 -5.95 14.20 1.79
C ILE A 46 -5.94 15.73 1.60
N ASP A 47 -5.08 16.25 0.72
CA ASP A 47 -5.01 17.69 0.43
C ASP A 47 -6.35 18.25 -0.06
N ILE A 48 -7.01 17.56 -1.00
CA ILE A 48 -8.31 17.97 -1.52
C ILE A 48 -9.38 17.85 -0.42
N PHE A 49 -9.33 16.80 0.38
CA PHE A 49 -10.29 16.57 1.46
C PHE A 49 -10.26 17.71 2.48
N TYR A 50 -9.08 18.07 2.99
CA TYR A 50 -8.93 19.17 3.94
C TYR A 50 -9.26 20.53 3.30
N LYS A 51 -8.83 20.79 2.05
CA LYS A 51 -9.23 22.02 1.32
C LYS A 51 -10.74 22.14 1.13
N SER A 52 -11.46 21.02 1.12
CA SER A 52 -12.92 21.01 1.02
C SER A 52 -13.64 21.19 2.36
N PHE A 53 -12.90 21.40 3.45
CA PHE A 53 -13.41 21.35 4.83
C PHE A 53 -14.07 20.01 5.13
N GLU A 54 -13.45 18.91 4.69
CA GLU A 54 -13.88 17.53 4.98
C GLU A 54 -15.26 17.13 4.39
N ARG A 55 -15.85 18.00 3.57
CA ARG A 55 -17.18 17.77 2.96
C ARG A 55 -17.12 16.84 1.76
N TYR A 56 -15.97 16.65 1.14
CA TYR A 56 -15.88 15.89 -0.11
C TYR A 56 -15.81 14.39 0.14
N GLY A 57 -16.91 13.69 -0.14
CA GLY A 57 -16.89 12.25 -0.34
C GLY A 57 -16.19 11.84 -1.64
N TYR A 58 -15.97 10.54 -1.84
CA TYR A 58 -15.18 9.98 -2.94
C TYR A 58 -15.62 10.43 -4.35
N ARG A 59 -16.92 10.71 -4.57
CA ARG A 59 -17.43 11.22 -5.85
C ARG A 59 -16.90 12.62 -6.16
N ARG A 60 -16.91 13.51 -5.17
CA ARG A 60 -16.39 14.89 -5.32
C ARG A 60 -14.86 14.88 -5.39
N LEU A 61 -14.20 14.00 -4.63
CA LEU A 61 -12.75 13.77 -4.74
C LEU A 61 -12.35 13.35 -6.16
N LYS A 62 -13.10 12.44 -6.80
CA LYS A 62 -12.85 12.07 -8.21
C LYS A 62 -12.95 13.27 -9.15
N MET A 63 -13.95 14.13 -8.97
CA MET A 63 -14.09 15.33 -9.81
C MET A 63 -12.93 16.30 -9.61
N ALA A 64 -12.51 16.53 -8.37
CA ALA A 64 -11.38 17.40 -8.04
C ALA A 64 -10.02 16.82 -8.49
N LEU A 65 -9.85 15.50 -8.48
CA LEU A 65 -8.67 14.86 -9.06
C LEU A 65 -8.67 15.01 -10.58
N LYS A 66 -9.83 14.83 -11.23
CA LYS A 66 -9.97 14.99 -12.68
C LYS A 66 -9.70 16.43 -13.12
N SER A 67 -10.16 17.43 -12.37
CA SER A 67 -9.88 18.85 -12.68
C SER A 67 -8.40 19.21 -12.56
N LYS A 68 -7.65 18.49 -11.72
CA LYS A 68 -6.18 18.57 -11.62
C LYS A 68 -5.44 17.71 -12.66
N GLY A 69 -6.15 17.09 -13.61
CA GLY A 69 -5.56 16.27 -14.67
C GLY A 69 -5.34 14.79 -14.33
N TYR A 70 -5.74 14.34 -13.14
CA TYR A 70 -5.56 12.94 -12.70
C TYR A 70 -6.76 12.08 -13.09
N ILE A 71 -6.53 11.12 -13.99
CA ILE A 71 -7.53 10.13 -14.40
C ILE A 71 -7.35 8.86 -13.57
N VAL A 72 -8.05 8.78 -12.45
CA VAL A 72 -8.01 7.63 -11.54
C VAL A 72 -9.36 6.92 -11.50
N ASN A 73 -9.34 5.59 -11.50
CA ASN A 73 -10.56 4.78 -11.38
C ASN A 73 -11.29 5.10 -10.06
N HIS A 74 -12.61 5.30 -10.14
CA HIS A 74 -13.46 5.57 -8.99
C HIS A 74 -13.39 4.47 -7.90
N LYS A 75 -13.19 3.20 -8.28
CA LYS A 75 -12.99 2.10 -7.31
C LYS A 75 -11.72 2.30 -6.48
N LYS A 76 -10.64 2.76 -7.12
CA LYS A 76 -9.35 3.03 -6.45
C LYS A 76 -9.47 4.20 -5.48
N ILE A 77 -10.12 5.29 -5.92
CA ILE A 77 -10.38 6.45 -5.05
C ILE A 77 -11.26 6.04 -3.86
N LEU A 78 -12.30 5.24 -4.08
CA LEU A 78 -13.18 4.77 -3.01
C LEU A 78 -12.41 3.93 -1.97
N ARG A 79 -11.56 2.99 -2.42
CA ARG A 79 -10.72 2.20 -1.52
C ARG A 79 -9.79 3.09 -0.71
N LEU A 80 -9.04 3.98 -1.36
CA LEU A 80 -8.09 4.86 -0.68
C LEU A 80 -8.78 5.85 0.26
N ALA A 81 -9.93 6.41 -0.12
CA ALA A 81 -10.70 7.29 0.76
C ALA A 81 -11.18 6.53 2.02
N LYS A 82 -11.58 5.26 1.88
CA LYS A 82 -11.94 4.40 3.01
C LYS A 82 -10.77 4.02 3.92
N GLU A 83 -9.54 4.08 3.43
CA GLU A 83 -8.34 3.79 4.24
C GLU A 83 -7.82 5.03 4.98
N LEU A 84 -8.20 6.23 4.51
CA LEU A 84 -7.59 7.48 4.95
C LEU A 84 -8.53 8.43 5.70
N ILE A 85 -9.82 8.42 5.37
CA ILE A 85 -10.79 9.44 5.78
C ILE A 85 -11.93 8.83 6.61
N ILE A 86 -12.41 7.65 6.19
CA ILE A 86 -13.44 6.88 6.89
C ILE A 86 -12.73 5.92 7.85
#